data_AF-A0A924DKI4-F1
#
_entry.id   AF-A0A924DKI4-F1
#
_cell.length_a   1.000
_cell.length_b   1.000
_cell.length_c   1.000
_cell.angle_alpha   90.00
_cell.angle_beta   90.00
_cell.angle_gamma   90.00
#
_symmetry.space_group_name_H-M   'P 1'
#
loop_
_entity.id
_entity.type
_entity.pdbx_description
1 polymer ?
#
loop_
_entity_poly.entity_id
_entity_poly.type
_entity_poly.pdbx_seq_one_letter_code
_entity_poly.pdbx_strand_id
1 'polypeptide(L)'
;MKADFFGREDQTGIKMYEDIAQATAKRKLLIDFHVATKPTGLSSTYPNVINYEAVAGNEWNKLSSDKVTVSHKVLLPFTRGMQGPMDFTPGGMRNLQSGHN
;
A
#
# COMPACT_ATOMS: atom_id res chain seq x y z
N MET A 1 5.44 3.05 -12.35
CA MET A 1 3.98 3.04 -12.56
C MET A 1 3.32 2.84 -11.22
N LYS A 2 2.18 3.48 -10.98
CA LYS A 2 1.34 3.26 -9.81
C LYS A 2 -0.05 2.85 -10.31
N ALA A 3 -0.47 1.63 -10.01
CA ALA A 3 -1.73 1.06 -10.49
C ALA A 3 -2.72 0.98 -9.33
N ASP A 4 -4.00 1.24 -9.59
CA ASP A 4 -4.99 1.52 -8.56
C ASP A 4 -6.34 0.85 -8.88
N PHE A 5 -7.21 0.73 -7.87
CA PHE A 5 -8.60 0.27 -7.93
C PHE A 5 -8.80 -1.17 -8.43
N PHE A 6 -8.06 -2.14 -7.88
CA PHE A 6 -8.29 -3.56 -8.19
C PHE A 6 -9.60 -4.08 -7.58
N GLY A 7 -9.88 -3.73 -6.32
CA GLY A 7 -11.17 -3.98 -5.66
C GLY A 7 -11.56 -5.45 -5.49
N ARG A 8 -10.60 -6.39 -5.64
CA ARG A 8 -10.87 -7.84 -5.59
C ARG A 8 -9.63 -8.64 -5.20
N GLU A 9 -9.86 -9.76 -4.50
CA GLU A 9 -8.81 -10.72 -4.07
C GLU A 9 -9.08 -12.16 -4.54
N ASP A 10 -10.05 -12.37 -5.43
CA ASP A 10 -10.27 -13.68 -6.05
C ASP A 10 -9.17 -14.01 -7.06
N GLN A 11 -9.16 -15.25 -7.54
CA GLN A 11 -8.14 -15.78 -8.45
C GLN A 11 -7.92 -14.88 -9.69
N THR A 12 -8.99 -14.30 -10.25
CA THR A 12 -8.87 -13.39 -11.40
C THR A 12 -8.12 -12.12 -11.01
N GLY A 13 -8.42 -11.57 -9.82
CA GLY A 13 -7.72 -10.44 -9.24
C GLY A 13 -6.24 -10.71 -9.07
N ILE A 14 -5.89 -11.82 -8.42
CA ILE A 14 -4.49 -12.22 -8.19
C ILE A 14 -3.73 -12.35 -9.52
N LYS A 15 -4.35 -12.97 -10.53
CA LYS A 15 -3.75 -13.08 -11.87
C LYS A 15 -3.46 -11.70 -12.49
N MET A 16 -4.29 -10.69 -12.25
CA MET A 16 -4.02 -9.33 -12.75
C MET A 16 -2.73 -8.74 -12.17
N TYR A 17 -2.44 -8.94 -10.89
CA TYR A 17 -1.19 -8.47 -10.28
C TYR A 17 0.03 -9.13 -10.93
N GLU A 18 -0.02 -10.45 -11.14
CA GLU A 18 1.05 -11.21 -11.79
C GLU A 18 1.27 -10.74 -13.24
N ASP A 19 0.20 -10.60 -14.02
CA ASP A 19 0.24 -10.15 -15.41
C ASP A 19 0.85 -8.73 -15.50
N ILE A 20 0.44 -7.81 -14.62
CA ILE A 20 0.97 -6.43 -14.58
C ILE A 20 2.43 -6.43 -14.14
N ALA A 21 2.80 -7.18 -13.10
CA ALA A 21 4.18 -7.28 -12.62
C ALA A 21 5.10 -7.79 -13.72
N GLN A 22 4.71 -8.85 -14.44
CA GLN A 22 5.47 -9.38 -15.56
C GLN A 22 5.54 -8.40 -16.74
N ALA A 23 4.43 -7.75 -17.09
CA ALA A 23 4.38 -6.79 -18.20
C ALA A 23 5.24 -5.55 -17.93
N THR A 24 5.22 -5.04 -16.71
CA THR A 24 6.05 -3.89 -16.30
C THR A 24 7.53 -4.27 -16.21
N ALA A 25 7.86 -5.47 -15.73
CA ALA A 25 9.22 -6.00 -15.70
C ALA A 25 9.83 -6.07 -17.10
N LYS A 26 9.11 -6.64 -18.09
CA LYS A 26 9.53 -6.70 -19.50
C LYS A 26 9.83 -5.32 -20.10
N ARG A 27 9.19 -4.27 -19.57
CA ARG A 27 9.33 -2.88 -20.01
C ARG A 27 10.29 -2.05 -19.15
N LYS A 28 11.00 -2.68 -18.21
CA LYS A 28 11.91 -2.01 -17.26
C LYS A 28 11.21 -0.93 -16.44
N LEU A 29 9.94 -1.14 -16.09
CA LEU A 29 9.16 -0.26 -15.25
C LEU A 29 9.05 -0.84 -13.84
N LEU A 30 9.24 0.02 -12.84
CA LEU A 30 8.85 -0.27 -11.47
C LEU A 30 7.33 -0.15 -11.32
N ILE A 31 6.74 -0.93 -10.42
CA ILE A 31 5.30 -0.93 -10.14
C ILE A 31 5.04 -0.84 -8.62
N ASP A 32 4.06 0.01 -8.29
CA ASP A 32 3.47 0.20 -6.96
C ASP A 32 1.96 -0.04 -7.07
N PHE A 33 1.40 -0.87 -6.20
CA PHE A 33 -0.01 -1.30 -6.26
C PHE A 33 -0.86 -0.64 -5.16
N HIS A 34 -1.91 0.08 -5.54
CA HIS A 34 -2.87 0.79 -4.69
C HIS A 34 -4.29 0.23 -4.83
N VAL A 35 -5.11 0.42 -3.79
CA VAL A 35 -6.39 -0.29 -3.56
C VAL A 35 -6.22 -1.77 -3.89
N ALA A 36 -5.21 -2.34 -3.24
CA ALA A 36 -4.60 -3.61 -3.57
C ALA A 36 -4.78 -4.65 -2.47
N THR A 37 -4.65 -5.92 -2.85
CA THR A 37 -4.51 -7.00 -1.86
C THR A 37 -3.23 -6.82 -1.04
N LYS A 38 -3.20 -7.39 0.17
CA LYS A 38 -1.98 -7.45 0.97
C LYS A 38 -0.87 -8.20 0.22
N PRO A 39 0.39 -7.75 0.31
CA PRO A 39 1.50 -8.44 -0.34
C PRO A 39 1.67 -9.85 0.25
N THR A 40 1.89 -10.84 -0.62
CA THR A 40 2.13 -12.24 -0.23
C THR A 40 3.42 -12.79 -0.85
N GLY A 41 4.40 -11.92 -1.09
CA GLY A 41 5.71 -12.30 -1.64
C GLY A 41 5.91 -12.07 -3.14
N LEU A 42 4.97 -11.42 -3.84
CA LEU A 42 5.11 -11.17 -5.29
C LEU A 42 6.39 -10.37 -5.64
N SER A 43 6.86 -9.50 -4.74
CA SER A 43 8.12 -8.77 -4.90
C SER A 43 9.36 -9.67 -4.92
N SER A 44 9.31 -10.86 -4.30
CA SER A 44 10.39 -11.85 -4.38
C SER A 44 10.43 -12.51 -5.77
N THR A 45 9.27 -12.73 -6.39
CA THR A 45 9.16 -13.26 -7.76
C THR A 45 9.45 -12.18 -8.81
N TYR A 46 8.98 -10.96 -8.59
CA TYR A 46 9.10 -9.80 -9.48
C TYR A 46 9.69 -8.59 -8.71
N PRO A 47 11.02 -8.43 -8.67
CA PRO A 47 11.68 -7.36 -7.90
C PRO A 47 11.36 -5.93 -8.36
N ASN A 48 10.77 -5.76 -9.54
CA ASN A 48 10.27 -4.48 -10.01
C ASN A 48 8.97 -4.05 -9.31
N VAL A 49 8.32 -4.95 -8.57
CA VAL A 49 7.22 -4.62 -7.64
C VAL A 49 7.84 -4.08 -6.36
N ILE A 50 7.84 -2.76 -6.22
CA ILE A 50 8.58 -2.07 -5.16
C ILE A 50 7.74 -1.77 -3.92
N ASN A 51 6.42 -1.66 -4.08
CA ASN A 51 5.55 -1.30 -2.97
C ASN A 51 4.08 -1.70 -3.19
N TYR A 52 3.34 -1.71 -2.08
CA TYR A 52 1.89 -1.88 -2.03
C TYR A 52 1.33 -0.86 -1.05
N GLU A 53 0.16 -0.31 -1.33
CA GLU A 53 -0.67 0.33 -0.30
C GLU A 53 -1.09 -0.73 0.73
N ALA A 54 -2.22 -1.40 0.49
CA ALA A 54 -2.82 -2.42 1.35
C ALA A 54 -2.76 -2.04 2.85
N VAL A 55 -2.97 -0.76 3.14
CA VAL A 55 -2.88 -0.15 4.46
C VAL A 55 -3.77 1.07 4.48
N ALA A 56 -4.42 1.38 5.61
CA ALA A 56 -5.00 2.70 5.80
C ALA A 56 -3.87 3.74 5.93
N GLY A 57 -3.47 4.34 4.81
CA GLY A 57 -2.37 5.30 4.71
C GLY A 57 -2.78 6.73 5.07
N ASN A 58 -1.84 7.67 4.96
CA ASN A 58 -2.07 9.08 5.30
C ASN A 58 -3.11 9.79 4.43
N GLU A 59 -3.51 9.21 3.29
CA GLU A 59 -4.65 9.70 2.51
C GLU A 59 -5.93 9.79 3.34
N TRP A 60 -6.12 8.88 4.30
CA TRP A 60 -7.27 8.88 5.18
C TRP A 60 -7.37 10.14 6.03
N ASN A 61 -6.28 10.84 6.34
CA ASN A 61 -6.36 12.11 7.06
C ASN A 61 -7.13 13.21 6.29
N LYS A 62 -7.37 13.03 4.98
CA LYS A 62 -8.22 13.92 4.17
C LYS A 62 -9.70 13.54 4.23
N LEU A 63 -10.00 12.29 4.58
CA LEU A 63 -11.33 11.69 4.46
C LEU A 63 -11.96 11.40 5.83
N SER A 64 -11.14 11.12 6.84
CA SER A 64 -11.57 10.82 8.20
C SER A 64 -10.49 11.16 9.23
N SER A 65 -10.91 11.55 10.42
CA SER A 65 -10.02 11.80 11.56
C SER A 65 -9.72 10.55 12.40
N ASP A 66 -10.44 9.43 12.17
CA ASP A 66 -10.43 8.26 13.06
C ASP A 66 -9.66 7.03 12.54
N LYS A 67 -9.20 7.04 11.28
CA LYS A 67 -8.53 5.86 10.68
C LYS A 67 -7.04 5.80 10.98
N VAL A 68 -6.32 6.91 10.85
CA VAL A 68 -4.85 6.95 10.96
C VAL A 68 -4.41 7.35 12.37
N THR A 69 -4.91 6.63 13.37
CA THR A 69 -4.61 6.91 14.78
C THR A 69 -3.16 6.59 15.14
N VAL A 70 -2.72 7.06 16.32
CA VAL A 70 -1.41 6.68 16.89
C VAL A 70 -1.31 5.17 17.03
N SER A 71 -2.36 4.53 17.58
CA SER A 71 -2.42 3.07 17.75
C SER A 71 -2.28 2.31 16.43
N HIS A 72 -2.95 2.78 15.37
CA HIS A 72 -2.79 2.21 14.03
C HIS A 72 -1.32 2.25 13.58
N LYS A 73 -0.68 3.42 13.63
CA LYS A 73 0.71 3.61 13.20
C LYS A 73 1.69 2.70 13.93
N VAL A 74 1.55 2.53 15.24
CA VAL A 74 2.47 1.71 16.05
C VAL A 74 2.22 0.20 15.91
N LEU A 75 1.04 -0.22 15.43
CA LEU A 75 0.73 -1.62 15.16
C LEU A 75 1.22 -2.08 13.78
N LEU A 76 1.33 -1.16 12.80
CA LEU A 76 1.70 -1.51 11.42
C LEU A 76 3.00 -2.34 11.31
N PRO A 77 4.11 -2.00 12.01
CA PRO A 77 5.34 -2.80 11.91
C PRO A 77 5.18 -4.27 12.33
N PHE A 78 4.23 -4.55 13.23
CA PHE A 78 3.98 -5.88 13.80
C PHE A 78 2.81 -6.62 13.14
N THR A 79 2.17 -6.02 12.14
CA THR A 79 1.02 -6.60 11.45
C THR A 79 1.19 -6.52 9.94
N ARG A 80 0.68 -5.47 9.28
CA ARG A 80 0.77 -5.30 7.83
C ARG A 80 2.23 -5.17 7.35
N GLY A 81 3.10 -4.53 8.11
CA GLY A 81 4.52 -4.35 7.78
C GLY A 81 5.31 -5.65 7.73
N MET A 82 4.88 -6.69 8.45
CA MET A 82 5.50 -8.02 8.38
C MET A 82 5.34 -8.69 6.99
N GLN A 83 4.32 -8.29 6.22
CA GLN A 83 4.01 -8.89 4.93
C GLN A 83 4.81 -8.27 3.76
N GLY A 84 5.48 -7.15 4.00
CA GLY A 84 6.30 -6.46 3.00
C GLY A 84 6.15 -4.93 3.06
N PRO A 85 6.81 -4.21 2.13
CA PRO A 85 6.76 -2.75 2.05
C PRO A 85 5.33 -2.17 2.03
N MET A 86 5.20 -0.95 2.52
CA MET A 86 3.94 -0.20 2.57
C MET A 86 4.13 1.20 1.97
N ASP A 87 3.31 1.57 1.00
CA ASP A 87 3.16 2.96 0.58
C ASP A 87 2.19 3.69 1.53
N PHE A 88 2.68 3.98 2.74
CA PHE A 88 1.90 4.68 3.76
C PHE A 88 1.71 6.17 3.47
N THR A 89 2.51 6.74 2.56
CA THR A 89 2.58 8.18 2.23
C THR A 89 2.89 9.11 3.45
N PRO A 90 3.98 8.88 4.22
CA PRO A 90 4.40 9.80 5.28
C PRO A 90 4.85 11.16 4.72
N GLY A 91 5.12 12.13 5.61
CA GLY A 91 5.71 13.43 5.22
C GLY A 91 4.75 14.63 5.28
N GLY A 92 3.56 14.48 5.88
CA GLY A 92 2.71 15.62 6.19
C GLY A 92 3.37 16.53 7.24
N MET A 93 3.46 17.84 6.96
CA MET A 93 4.11 18.82 7.85
C MET A 93 3.14 19.54 8.79
N ARG A 94 1.83 19.49 8.48
CA ARG A 94 0.78 20.02 9.37
C ARG A 94 0.43 18.95 10.40
N ASN A 95 0.92 19.13 11.62
CA ASN A 95 0.63 18.27 12.75
C ASN A 95 -0.54 18.84 13.55
N LEU A 96 -1.58 18.03 13.78
CA LEU A 96 -2.71 18.39 14.63
C LEU A 96 -2.60 17.59 15.93
N GLN A 97 -2.66 18.29 17.04
CA GLN A 97 -2.59 17.70 18.38
C GLN A 97 -3.98 17.79 19.00
N SER A 98 -4.53 16.66 19.44
CA SER A 98 -5.84 16.63 20.07
C SER A 98 -5.84 17.53 21.32
N GLY A 99 -6.68 18.57 21.32
CA GLY A 99 -6.84 19.50 22.44
C GLY A 99 -6.27 20.91 22.23
N HIS A 100 -5.62 21.18 21.09
CA HIS A 100 -5.17 22.53 20.72
C HIS A 100 -6.02 23.05 19.55
N ASN A 101 -7.13 23.73 19.89
CA ASN A 101 -7.92 24.54 18.97
C ASN A 101 -7.56 26.02 19.12
#